data_AF-A0A9E7H5W8-F1
#
_entry.id   AF-A0A9E7H5W8-F1
#
_cell.length_a   1.000
_cell.length_b   1.000
_cell.length_c   1.000
_cell.angle_alpha   90.00
_cell.angle_beta   90.00
_cell.angle_gamma   90.00
#
_symmetry.space_group_name_H-M   'P 1'
#
loop_
_entity.id
_entity.type
_entity.pdbx_description
1 polymer ?
#
loop_
_entity_poly.entity_id
_entity_poly.type
_entity_poly.pdbx_seq_one_letter_code
_entity_poly.pdbx_strand_id
1 'polypeptide(L)'
;MAARIILITALLALASPRALAFDPSPLQDFCVADYDSKVSVNGFACMNAKDVTVDDFYFTGLDKAASTSNELGANITLVNVERLPGLNTLGVAMSRIDYAPFGLNLLTRIRAPRRYCMWRRERCTPASSRPTPHRATFSSLRS
;
A
#
# COMPACT_ATOMS: atom_id res chain seq x y z
N MET A 1 42.70 -21.74 9.65
CA MET A 1 41.93 -20.85 10.57
C MET A 1 40.89 -20.00 9.83
N ALA A 2 41.25 -19.30 8.75
CA ALA A 2 40.31 -18.47 7.96
C ALA A 2 39.09 -19.23 7.41
N ALA A 3 39.26 -20.44 6.86
CA ALA A 3 38.15 -21.23 6.32
C ALA A 3 37.09 -21.60 7.37
N ARG A 4 37.51 -21.85 8.62
CA ARG A 4 36.59 -22.13 9.73
C ARG A 4 35.81 -20.88 10.14
N ILE A 5 36.48 -19.73 10.17
CA ILE A 5 35.83 -18.44 10.46
C ILE A 5 34.77 -18.13 9.39
N ILE A 6 35.10 -18.32 8.10
CA ILE A 6 34.16 -18.12 6.98
C ILE A 6 32.97 -19.07 7.06
N LEU A 7 33.19 -20.34 7.41
CA LEU A 7 32.11 -21.31 7.60
C LEU A 7 31.18 -20.92 8.75
N ILE A 8 31.74 -20.47 9.87
CA ILE A 8 30.98 -20.05 11.06
C ILE A 8 30.15 -18.80 10.75
N THR A 9 30.71 -17.79 10.07
CA THR A 9 29.97 -16.58 9.72
C THR A 9 28.85 -16.85 8.71
N ALA A 10 29.07 -17.75 7.75
CA ALA A 10 28.02 -18.16 6.81
C ALA A 10 26.86 -18.89 7.52
N LEU A 11 27.17 -19.79 8.45
CA LEU A 11 26.17 -20.48 9.26
C LEU A 11 25.37 -19.51 10.15
N LEU A 12 26.05 -18.53 10.76
CA LEU A 12 25.40 -17.53 11.61
C LEU A 12 24.46 -16.60 10.81
N ALA A 13 24.84 -16.25 9.58
CA ALA A 13 24.00 -15.45 8.69
C ALA A 13 22.74 -16.20 8.25
N LEU A 14 22.85 -17.51 7.96
CA LEU A 14 21.69 -18.36 7.64
C LEU A 14 20.76 -18.57 8.83
N ALA A 15 21.30 -18.60 10.05
CA ALA A 15 20.54 -18.79 11.29
C ALA A 15 19.84 -17.51 11.79
N SER A 16 20.10 -16.35 11.17
CA SER A 16 19.47 -15.10 11.60
C SER A 16 17.96 -15.11 11.29
N PRO A 17 17.09 -14.83 12.28
CA PRO A 17 15.65 -14.77 12.05
C PRO A 17 15.33 -13.59 11.12
N ARG A 18 14.62 -13.87 10.03
CA ARG A 18 14.05 -12.82 9.19
C ARG A 18 12.84 -12.24 9.91
N ALA A 19 12.93 -11.01 10.39
CA ALA A 19 11.79 -10.30 10.95
C ALA A 19 10.79 -10.00 9.83
N LEU A 20 9.67 -10.74 9.81
CA LEU A 20 8.51 -10.43 9.00
C LEU A 20 7.62 -9.51 9.85
N ALA A 21 7.52 -8.24 9.47
CA ALA A 21 6.50 -7.35 10.02
C ALA A 21 5.22 -7.59 9.20
N PHE A 22 4.23 -8.22 9.82
CA PHE A 22 2.87 -8.33 9.30
C PHE A 22 1.94 -7.68 10.32
N ASP A 23 0.86 -7.06 9.83
CA ASP A 23 -0.17 -6.54 10.74
C ASP A 23 -0.82 -7.72 11.49
N PRO A 24 -1.22 -7.55 12.76
CA PRO A 24 -1.84 -8.63 13.53
C PRO A 24 -3.06 -9.16 12.77
N SER A 25 -3.15 -10.49 12.63
CA SER A 25 -4.30 -11.13 11.98
C SER A 25 -5.60 -10.73 12.68
N PRO A 26 -6.69 -10.42 11.94
CA PRO A 26 -7.95 -10.04 12.56
C PRO A 26 -8.50 -11.22 13.39
N LEU A 27 -8.88 -10.94 14.64
CA LEU A 27 -9.49 -11.94 15.53
C LEU A 27 -10.96 -12.24 15.16
N GLN A 28 -11.56 -11.42 14.29
CA GLN A 28 -12.97 -11.42 13.90
C GLN A 28 -13.07 -11.18 12.39
N ASP A 29 -14.25 -11.37 11.80
CA ASP A 29 -14.44 -11.19 10.35
C ASP A 29 -14.18 -9.75 9.90
N PHE A 30 -14.59 -8.76 10.70
CA PHE A 30 -14.35 -7.34 10.46
C PHE A 30 -14.17 -6.57 11.77
N CYS A 31 -13.47 -5.45 11.68
CA CYS A 31 -13.38 -4.43 12.72
C CYS A 31 -13.39 -3.09 12.02
N VAL A 32 -14.55 -2.42 11.95
CA VAL A 32 -14.66 -1.08 11.36
C VAL A 32 -14.04 -0.07 12.32
N ALA A 33 -13.21 0.84 11.82
CA ALA A 33 -12.60 1.89 12.64
C ALA A 33 -13.65 2.80 13.28
N ASP A 34 -13.61 2.90 14.61
CA ASP A 34 -14.35 3.88 15.40
C ASP A 34 -13.46 5.09 15.68
N TYR A 35 -13.79 6.22 15.06
CA TYR A 35 -13.06 7.48 15.23
C TYR A 35 -13.50 8.29 16.46
N ASP A 36 -14.65 7.95 17.05
CA ASP A 36 -15.21 8.64 18.23
C ASP A 36 -14.79 7.98 19.55
N SER A 37 -14.20 6.78 19.47
CA SER A 37 -13.67 6.08 20.63
C SER A 37 -12.57 6.88 21.34
N LYS A 38 -12.66 6.94 22.66
CA LYS A 38 -11.64 7.56 23.53
C LYS A 38 -10.49 6.61 23.89
N VAL A 39 -10.55 5.37 23.43
CA VAL A 39 -9.56 4.34 23.74
C VAL A 39 -8.44 4.39 22.71
N SER A 40 -7.21 4.55 23.18
CA SER A 40 -6.02 4.52 22.30
C SER A 40 -5.48 3.09 22.19
N VAL A 41 -5.36 2.61 20.96
CA VAL A 41 -4.79 1.30 20.61
C VAL A 41 -3.81 1.46 19.44
N ASN A 42 -3.03 0.43 19.12
CA ASN A 42 -2.22 0.42 17.90
C ASN A 42 -3.14 0.28 16.67
N GLY A 43 -3.53 1.41 16.08
CA GLY A 43 -4.52 1.49 15.00
C GLY A 43 -5.75 2.26 15.45
N PHE A 44 -6.94 1.74 15.12
CA PHE A 44 -8.22 2.31 15.56
C PHE A 44 -9.00 1.28 16.38
N ALA A 45 -9.76 1.78 17.37
CA ALA A 45 -10.73 0.96 18.08
C ALA A 45 -11.81 0.44 17.11
N CYS A 46 -12.45 -0.67 17.45
CA CYS A 46 -13.52 -1.25 16.64
C CYS A 46 -14.88 -0.69 17.06
N MET A 47 -15.71 -0.33 16.08
CA MET A 47 -17.12 -0.04 16.30
C MET A 47 -17.89 -1.31 16.69
N ASN A 48 -19.06 -1.17 17.35
CA ASN A 48 -19.92 -2.32 17.63
C ASN A 48 -20.49 -2.89 16.31
N ALA A 49 -20.50 -4.22 16.18
CA ALA A 49 -21.00 -4.89 14.98
C ALA A 49 -22.46 -4.57 14.61
N LYS A 50 -23.27 -4.08 15.56
CA LYS A 50 -24.66 -3.66 15.33
C LYS A 50 -24.78 -2.31 14.63
N ASP A 51 -23.78 -1.46 14.79
CA ASP A 51 -23.75 -0.11 14.23
C ASP A 51 -23.06 -0.09 12.85
N VAL A 52 -22.46 -1.22 12.45
CA VAL A 52 -21.74 -1.38 11.19
C VAL A 52 -22.72 -1.47 10.02
N THR A 53 -22.41 -0.71 8.97
CA THR A 53 -23.22 -0.60 7.76
C THR A 53 -22.41 -0.99 6.52
N VAL A 54 -23.09 -1.13 5.37
CA VAL A 54 -22.44 -1.44 4.09
C VAL A 54 -21.53 -0.29 3.62
N ASP A 55 -21.89 0.94 3.98
CA ASP A 55 -21.14 2.14 3.58
C ASP A 55 -19.74 2.17 4.20
N ASP A 56 -19.53 1.50 5.34
CA ASP A 56 -18.23 1.37 5.99
C ASP A 56 -17.21 0.55 5.18
N PHE A 57 -17.69 -0.24 4.21
CA PHE A 57 -16.89 -1.07 3.31
C PHE A 57 -16.96 -0.62 1.85
N TYR A 58 -17.64 0.50 1.57
CA TYR A 58 -17.85 1.00 0.22
C TYR A 58 -17.10 2.31 -0.03
N PHE A 59 -16.29 2.34 -1.09
CA PHE A 59 -15.59 3.55 -1.54
C PHE A 59 -15.82 3.77 -3.03
N THR A 60 -16.07 5.02 -3.42
CA THR A 60 -16.23 5.45 -4.82
C THR A 60 -15.21 6.52 -5.18
N GLY A 61 -14.87 6.64 -6.46
CA GLY A 61 -13.96 7.68 -6.96
C GLY A 61 -12.62 7.15 -7.46
N LEU A 62 -12.21 5.93 -7.11
CA LEU A 62 -11.03 5.31 -7.73
C LEU A 62 -11.22 4.97 -9.22
N ASP A 63 -12.46 4.90 -9.68
CA ASP A 63 -12.85 4.78 -11.08
C ASP A 63 -12.53 6.06 -11.88
N LYS A 64 -12.50 7.23 -11.21
CA LYS A 64 -12.31 8.54 -11.84
C LYS A 64 -10.84 8.93 -11.83
N ALA A 65 -10.38 9.50 -12.94
CA ALA A 65 -9.03 10.05 -13.01
C ALA A 65 -8.96 11.35 -12.20
N ALA A 66 -7.93 11.48 -11.36
CA ALA A 66 -7.67 12.71 -10.64
C ALA A 66 -6.97 13.75 -11.53
N SER A 67 -7.18 15.04 -11.25
CA SER A 67 -6.51 16.11 -12.00
C SER A 67 -5.00 16.08 -11.74
N THR A 68 -4.21 16.08 -12.81
CA THR A 68 -2.75 16.11 -12.79
C THR A 68 -2.18 17.49 -13.12
N SER A 69 -3.02 18.54 -13.04
CA SER A 69 -2.64 19.95 -13.22
C SER A 69 -1.88 20.51 -12.02
N ASN A 70 -0.75 19.89 -11.68
CA ASN A 70 0.16 20.30 -10.62
C ASN A 70 1.61 20.23 -11.10
N GLU A 71 2.54 20.84 -10.36
CA GLU A 71 3.96 20.92 -10.74
C GLU A 71 4.62 19.55 -10.92
N LEU A 72 4.12 18.54 -10.21
CA LEU A 72 4.62 17.17 -10.28
C LEU A 72 4.05 16.40 -11.47
N GLY A 73 2.99 16.89 -12.11
CA GLY A 73 2.27 16.18 -13.17
C GLY A 73 1.72 14.82 -12.72
N ALA A 74 1.48 14.61 -11.42
CA ALA A 74 0.98 13.34 -10.91
C ALA A 74 0.05 13.58 -9.71
N ASN A 75 -1.00 12.78 -9.60
CA ASN A 75 -1.95 12.87 -8.49
C ASN A 75 -2.22 11.47 -7.94
N ILE A 76 -2.34 11.37 -6.62
CA ILE A 76 -2.49 10.13 -5.88
C ILE A 76 -3.80 10.19 -5.11
N THR A 77 -4.71 9.28 -5.45
CA THR A 77 -5.93 9.03 -4.68
C THR A 77 -5.69 7.83 -3.79
N LEU A 78 -5.50 8.08 -2.48
CA LEU A 78 -5.25 7.05 -1.47
C LEU A 78 -6.55 6.61 -0.79
N VAL A 79 -6.72 5.30 -0.64
CA VAL A 79 -7.78 4.67 0.14
C VAL A 79 -7.12 3.80 1.21
N ASN A 80 -7.08 4.35 2.41
CA ASN A 80 -6.60 3.76 3.65
C ASN A 80 -7.76 3.69 4.65
N VAL A 81 -7.46 3.26 5.88
CA VAL A 81 -8.42 3.18 6.98
C VAL A 81 -9.13 4.50 7.26
N GLU A 82 -8.54 5.67 6.96
CA GLU A 82 -9.17 6.99 7.16
C GLU A 82 -10.24 7.32 6.11
N ARG A 83 -10.19 6.68 4.94
CA ARG A 83 -11.16 6.86 3.85
C ARG A 83 -12.14 5.71 3.73
N LEU A 84 -11.75 4.53 4.21
CA LEU A 84 -12.56 3.33 4.19
C LEU A 84 -12.38 2.60 5.53
N PRO A 85 -13.25 2.87 6.53
CA PRO A 85 -13.03 2.43 7.91
C PRO A 85 -13.06 0.91 8.05
N GLY A 86 -13.75 0.20 7.15
CA GLY A 86 -13.76 -1.26 7.06
C GLY A 86 -12.41 -1.90 6.71
N LEU A 87 -11.39 -1.13 6.31
CA LEU A 87 -10.03 -1.65 6.09
C LEU A 87 -9.24 -1.86 7.37
N ASN A 88 -9.74 -1.39 8.53
CA ASN A 88 -9.03 -1.55 9.79
C ASN A 88 -8.80 -3.03 10.10
N THR A 89 -7.61 -3.37 10.57
CA THR A 89 -7.11 -4.74 10.83
C THR A 89 -6.93 -5.68 9.62
N LEU A 90 -7.34 -5.29 8.41
CA LEU A 90 -7.20 -6.16 7.22
C LEU A 90 -5.81 -6.18 6.58
N GLY A 91 -4.92 -5.25 6.98
CA GLY A 91 -3.55 -5.18 6.48
C GLY A 91 -3.43 -4.81 4.99
N VAL A 92 -4.47 -4.19 4.43
CA VAL A 92 -4.52 -3.76 3.03
C VAL A 92 -4.91 -2.28 2.92
N ALA A 93 -4.29 -1.61 1.96
CA ALA A 93 -4.65 -0.27 1.52
C ALA A 93 -4.42 -0.20 0.01
N MET A 94 -5.13 0.69 -0.67
CA MET A 94 -5.05 0.84 -2.11
C MET A 94 -4.87 2.29 -2.50
N SER A 95 -4.25 2.53 -3.65
CA SER A 95 -4.14 3.88 -4.21
C SER A 95 -4.17 3.83 -5.72
N ARG A 96 -4.79 4.84 -6.32
CA ARG A 96 -4.69 5.14 -7.75
C ARG A 96 -3.74 6.30 -7.95
N ILE A 97 -2.86 6.17 -8.93
CA ILE A 97 -1.93 7.24 -9.31
C ILE A 97 -2.16 7.58 -10.77
N ASP A 98 -2.61 8.80 -11.03
CA ASP A 98 -2.77 9.35 -12.37
C ASP A 98 -1.55 10.21 -12.72
N TYR A 99 -1.01 10.05 -13.93
CA TYR A 99 0.17 10.77 -14.41
C TYR A 99 -0.16 11.56 -15.68
N ALA A 100 0.22 12.84 -15.70
CA ALA A 100 0.42 13.61 -16.91
C ALA A 100 1.70 13.16 -17.63
N PRO A 101 1.91 13.55 -18.90
CA PRO A 101 3.20 13.36 -19.57
C PRO A 101 4.35 13.91 -18.71
N PHE A 102 5.38 13.09 -18.50
CA PHE A 102 6.56 13.40 -17.66
C PHE A 102 6.28 13.59 -16.16
N GLY A 103 5.08 13.22 -15.69
CA GLY A 103 4.73 13.28 -14.27
C GLY A 103 5.64 12.43 -13.38
N LEU A 104 5.85 12.87 -12.15
CA LEU A 104 6.73 12.26 -11.16
C LEU A 104 5.99 11.92 -9.87
N ASN A 105 6.15 10.67 -9.43
CA ASN A 105 5.66 10.22 -8.13
C ASN A 105 6.81 10.19 -7.12
N LEU A 106 6.70 11.02 -6.08
CA LEU A 106 7.69 11.15 -5.03
C LEU A 106 7.38 10.32 -3.76
N LEU A 107 6.38 9.42 -3.77
CA LEU A 107 6.01 8.62 -2.59
C LEU A 107 7.10 7.61 -2.17
N THR A 108 7.94 8.02 -1.23
CA THR A 108 9.12 7.27 -0.77
C THR A 108 8.90 6.44 0.49
N ARG A 109 7.76 6.50 1.18
CA ARG A 109 7.58 5.72 2.42
C ARG A 109 6.16 5.20 2.63
N ILE A 110 5.96 3.93 2.31
CA ILE A 110 4.82 3.13 2.80
C ILE A 110 5.42 1.95 3.58
N ARG A 111 4.94 1.71 4.81
CA ARG A 111 5.36 0.58 5.65
C ARG A 111 4.65 -0.71 5.20
N ALA A 112 4.81 -1.06 3.92
CA ALA A 112 4.26 -2.30 3.34
C ALA A 112 4.91 -2.59 1.97
N PRO A 113 5.02 -3.87 1.57
CA PRO A 113 5.32 -4.22 0.19
C PRO A 113 4.22 -3.73 -0.74
N ARG A 114 4.59 -3.08 -1.86
CA ARG A 114 3.65 -2.55 -2.85
C ARG A 114 3.52 -3.48 -4.04
N ARG A 115 2.28 -3.83 -4.40
CA ARG A 115 1.95 -4.44 -5.69
C ARG A 115 1.38 -3.37 -6.60
N TYR A 116 1.93 -3.29 -7.81
CA TYR A 116 1.53 -2.30 -8.80
C TYR A 116 0.87 -2.98 -9.98
N CYS A 117 -0.23 -2.41 -10.44
CA CYS A 117 -0.81 -2.71 -11.74
C CYS A 117 -0.85 -1.41 -12.54
N MET A 118 -0.23 -1.41 -13.72
CA MET A 118 -0.30 -0.27 -14.62
C MET A 118 -1.54 -0.42 -15.50
N TRP A 119 -2.43 0.57 -15.46
CA TRP A 119 -3.62 0.61 -16.30
C TRP A 119 -3.31 1.30 -17.62
N ARG A 120 -3.39 0.57 -18.74
CA ARG A 120 -3.28 1.15 -20.09
C ARG A 120 -4.26 0.44 -21.02
N ARG A 121 -5.08 1.20 -21.76
CA ARG A 121 -6.11 0.68 -22.69
C ARG A 121 -6.90 -0.48 -22.05
N GLU A 122 -7.51 -0.21 -20.91
CA GLU A 122 -8.42 -1.14 -20.20
C GLU A 122 -7.79 -2.46 -19.72
N ARG A 123 -6.44 -2.56 -19.69
CA ARG A 123 -5.73 -3.71 -19.12
C ARG A 123 -4.79 -3.31 -18.01
N CYS A 124 -4.81 -4.10 -16.94
CA CYS A 124 -3.82 -4.12 -15.88
C CYS A 124 -2.64 -5.02 -16.29
N THR A 125 -1.44 -4.47 -16.33
CA THR A 125 -0.21 -5.27 -16.34
C THR A 125 0.50 -5.20 -14.99
N PRO A 126 0.91 -6.34 -14.39
CA PRO A 126 1.71 -6.32 -13.16
C PRO A 126 3.02 -5.57 -13.39
N ALA A 127 3.30 -4.56 -12.57
CA ALA A 127 4.56 -3.81 -12.62
C ALA A 127 5.50 -4.28 -11.51
N SER A 128 6.77 -4.56 -11.89
CA SER A 128 7.80 -5.06 -11.00
C SER A 128 8.22 -4.00 -9.96
N SER A 129 8.21 -4.39 -8.69
CA SER A 129 8.67 -3.61 -7.55
C SER A 129 10.20 -3.50 -7.53
N ARG A 130 10.79 -2.51 -8.22
CA ARG A 130 12.13 -2.04 -7.87
C ARG A 130 12.03 -0.68 -7.18
N PRO A 131 12.77 -0.44 -6.08
CA PRO A 131 12.80 0.84 -5.42
C PRO A 131 13.70 1.78 -6.23
N THR A 132 13.21 2.29 -7.35
CA THR A 132 13.80 3.44 -8.04
C THR A 132 12.79 4.59 -8.00
N PRO A 133 13.26 5.85 -8.00
CA PRO A 133 12.37 6.98 -8.26
C PRO A 133 11.79 6.75 -9.66
N HIS A 134 10.56 6.24 -9.71
CA HIS A 134 9.92 5.88 -10.96
C HIS A 134 9.56 7.18 -11.67
N ARG A 135 10.53 7.68 -12.45
CA ARG A 135 10.22 8.45 -13.65
C ARG A 135 9.31 7.55 -14.47
N ALA A 136 8.06 7.95 -14.68
CA ALA A 136 7.21 7.31 -15.66
C ALA A 136 7.80 7.66 -17.04
N THR A 137 8.86 6.97 -17.45
CA THR A 137 9.33 7.01 -18.82
C THR A 137 8.25 6.33 -19.66
N PHE A 138 7.34 7.15 -20.18
CA PHE A 138 6.58 6.82 -21.37
C PHE A 138 7.60 6.63 -22.49
N SER A 139 8.14 5.42 -22.62
CA SER A 139 8.65 5.01 -23.92
C SER A 139 7.47 5.09 -24.87
N SER A 140 7.55 6.04 -25.78
CA SER A 140 6.78 6.08 -27.01
C SER A 140 6.94 4.71 -27.68
N LEU A 141 6.06 3.76 -27.37
CA LEU A 141 5.71 2.73 -28.33
C LEU A 141 4.91 3.46 -29.40
N ARG A 142 5.69 3.97 -30.36
CA ARG A 142 5.23 4.47 -31.65
C ARG A 142 4.35 3.36 -32.26
N SER A 143 3.26 3.80 -32.88
CA SER A 143 2.34 2.94 -33.62
C SER A 143 3.06 2.05 -34.62
#